data_AF-A0A350Y7R0-F1
#
_entry.id   AF-A0A350Y7R0-F1
#
_cell.length_a   1.000
_cell.length_b   1.000
_cell.length_c   1.000
_cell.angle_alpha   90.00
_cell.angle_beta   90.00
_cell.angle_gamma   90.00
#
_symmetry.space_group_name_H-M   'P 1'
#
loop_
_entity.id
_entity.type
_entity.pdbx_description
1 polymer ?
#
loop_
_entity_poly.entity_id
_entity_poly.type
_entity_poly.pdbx_seq_one_letter_code
_entity_poly.pdbx_strand_id
1 'polypeptide(L)'
;VNFIYGNIAHTIDYCEDLISLLHLYQHYYPNPTTEIVELCQSIDLDFLELDLPKILDSMKIGAERIRKLVLSLRNFSRLDQADKKLVDIHEGLESTLLILQHRLKGKPNQPSIQVIKNYGKLPLVDCYPSQLNQVFM
;
A
#
# COMPACT_ATOMS: atom_id res chain seq x y z
N VAL A 1 5.85 -2.79 10.50
CA VAL A 1 4.95 -2.67 9.32
C VAL A 1 3.76 -3.62 9.39
N ASN A 2 3.95 -4.91 9.69
CA ASN A 2 2.83 -5.88 9.76
C ASN A 2 1.70 -5.47 10.72
N PHE A 3 2.03 -4.95 11.91
CA PHE A 3 1.01 -4.44 12.86
C PHE A 3 0.20 -3.27 12.27
N ILE A 4 0.86 -2.29 11.64
CA ILE A 4 0.20 -1.14 11.01
C ILE A 4 -0.73 -1.62 9.88
N TYR A 5 -0.20 -2.43 8.95
CA TYR A 5 -0.97 -2.95 7.84
C TYR A 5 -2.16 -3.82 8.29
N GLY A 6 -1.95 -4.68 9.28
CA GLY A 6 -3.00 -5.56 9.83
C GLY A 6 -4.11 -4.77 10.50
N ASN A 7 -3.77 -3.74 11.27
CA ASN A 7 -4.77 -2.95 11.99
C ASN A 7 -5.58 -2.01 11.09
N ILE A 8 -5.03 -1.56 9.96
CA ILE A 8 -5.77 -0.66 9.05
C ILE A 8 -7.07 -1.30 8.54
N ALA A 9 -7.06 -2.61 8.26
CA ALA A 9 -8.28 -3.31 7.85
C ALA A 9 -9.35 -3.25 8.96
N HIS A 10 -8.96 -3.57 10.19
CA HIS A 10 -9.87 -3.48 11.34
C HIS A 10 -10.36 -2.05 11.59
N THR A 11 -9.50 -1.05 11.44
CA THR A 11 -9.89 0.36 11.58
C THR A 11 -10.90 0.78 10.52
N ILE A 12 -10.76 0.32 9.27
CA ILE A 12 -11.76 0.55 8.22
C ILE A 12 -13.10 -0.05 8.64
N ASP A 13 -13.13 -1.32 9.03
CA ASP A 13 -14.36 -2.01 9.45
C ASP A 13 -15.03 -1.27 10.62
N TYR A 14 -14.25 -0.86 11.63
CA TYR A 14 -14.79 -0.11 12.78
C TYR A 14 -15.35 1.26 12.39
N CYS A 15 -14.70 1.97 11.45
CA CYS A 15 -15.20 3.25 10.98
C CYS A 15 -16.49 3.09 10.17
N GLU A 16 -16.59 2.04 9.34
CA GLU A 16 -17.82 1.71 8.59
C GLU A 16 -18.99 1.39 9.52
N ASP A 17 -18.75 0.60 10.58
CA ASP A 17 -19.76 0.29 11.60
C ASP A 17 -20.24 1.55 12.33
N LEU A 18 -19.31 2.47 12.68
CA LEU A 18 -19.64 3.72 13.37
C LEU A 18 -20.44 4.68 12.47
N ILE A 19 -20.07 4.83 11.21
CA ILE A 19 -20.82 5.64 10.23
C ILE A 19 -22.21 5.04 10.01
N SER A 20 -22.31 3.71 9.88
CA SER A 20 -23.59 3.03 9.71
C SER A 20 -24.52 3.22 10.91
N LEU A 21 -23.97 3.16 12.13
CA LEU A 21 -24.72 3.43 13.35
C LEU A 21 -25.20 4.90 13.41
N LEU A 22 -24.33 5.84 13.03
CA LEU A 22 -24.65 7.26 12.96
C LEU A 22 -25.80 7.53 11.98
N HIS A 23 -25.76 6.95 10.78
CA HIS A 23 -26.84 7.05 9.79
C HIS A 23 -28.15 6.47 10.32
N LEU A 24 -28.09 5.36 11.08
CA LEU A 24 -29.27 4.77 11.71
C LEU A 24 -29.89 5.73 12.74
N TYR A 25 -29.07 6.38 13.56
CA TYR A 25 -29.55 7.41 14.49
C TYR A 25 -30.17 8.59 13.75
N GLN A 26 -29.52 9.13 12.71
CA GLN A 26 -30.07 10.24 11.92
C GLN A 26 -31.40 9.88 11.25
N HIS A 27 -31.55 8.62 10.80
CA HIS A 27 -32.79 8.14 10.20
C HIS A 27 -33.97 8.11 11.18
N TYR A 28 -33.76 7.56 12.38
CA TYR A 28 -34.81 7.43 13.39
C TYR A 28 -34.96 8.65 14.30
N TYR A 29 -34.00 9.57 14.28
CA TYR A 29 -34.01 10.81 15.05
C TYR A 29 -33.77 12.02 14.14
N PRO A 30 -34.74 12.35 13.25
CA PRO A 30 -34.56 13.37 12.21
C PRO A 30 -34.58 14.81 12.73
N ASN A 31 -35.02 15.02 13.97
CA ASN A 31 -35.05 16.34 14.63
C ASN A 31 -34.17 16.32 15.88
N PRO A 32 -32.84 16.31 15.72
CA PRO A 32 -31.91 16.28 16.85
C PRO A 32 -31.94 17.57 17.68
N THR A 33 -31.47 17.49 18.93
CA THR A 33 -31.32 18.67 19.79
C THR A 33 -30.31 19.66 19.20
N THR A 34 -30.42 20.94 19.57
CA THR A 34 -29.51 21.99 19.12
C THR A 34 -28.05 21.64 19.37
N GLU A 35 -27.74 21.04 20.52
CA GLU A 35 -26.37 20.61 20.88
C GLU A 35 -25.77 19.63 19.85
N ILE A 36 -26.58 18.70 19.32
CA ILE A 36 -26.13 17.74 18.30
C ILE A 36 -25.94 18.46 16.97
N VAL A 37 -26.86 19.35 16.58
CA VAL A 37 -26.76 20.12 15.33
C VAL A 37 -25.50 20.99 15.32
N GLU A 38 -25.23 21.70 16.41
CA GLU A 38 -24.04 22.53 16.57
C GLU A 38 -22.76 21.70 16.50
N LEU A 39 -22.74 20.53 17.15
CA LEU A 39 -21.60 19.62 17.06
C LEU A 39 -21.36 19.14 15.63
N CYS A 40 -22.40 18.65 14.93
CA CYS A 40 -22.31 18.19 13.54
C CYS A 40 -21.76 19.28 12.60
N GLN A 41 -22.17 20.54 12.79
CA GLN A 41 -21.65 21.67 12.03
C GLN A 41 -20.19 21.97 12.38
N SER A 42 -19.85 21.99 13.68
CA SER A 42 -18.49 22.31 14.13
C SER A 42 -17.43 21.31 13.67
N ILE A 43 -17.80 20.03 13.51
CA ILE A 43 -16.90 18.96 13.03
C ILE A 43 -16.99 18.75 11.52
N ASP A 44 -17.87 19.48 10.84
CA ASP A 44 -18.19 19.29 9.41
C ASP A 44 -18.48 17.81 9.09
N LEU A 45 -19.52 17.28 9.73
CA LEU A 45 -19.83 15.85 9.71
C LEU A 45 -20.01 15.30 8.28
N ASP A 46 -20.67 16.06 7.41
CA ASP A 46 -20.89 15.68 6.00
C ASP A 46 -19.55 15.51 5.26
N PHE A 47 -18.60 16.41 5.49
CA PHE A 47 -17.25 16.29 4.93
C PHE A 47 -16.50 15.10 5.54
N LEU A 48 -16.59 14.93 6.86
CA LEU A 48 -15.92 13.85 7.58
C LEU A 48 -16.35 12.47 7.06
N GLU A 49 -17.65 12.25 6.88
CA GLU A 49 -18.20 10.99 6.35
C GLU A 49 -17.69 10.69 4.92
N LEU A 50 -17.46 11.73 4.11
CA LEU A 50 -16.96 11.59 2.75
C LEU A 50 -15.43 11.42 2.68
N ASP A 51 -14.68 12.02 3.60
CA ASP A 51 -13.22 12.08 3.54
C ASP A 51 -12.55 10.96 4.34
N LEU A 52 -13.12 10.57 5.48
CA LEU A 52 -12.58 9.53 6.34
C LEU A 52 -12.33 8.19 5.60
N PRO A 53 -13.27 7.66 4.80
CA PRO A 53 -13.02 6.44 4.01
C PRO A 53 -11.86 6.60 3.02
N LYS A 54 -11.72 7.78 2.40
CA LYS A 54 -10.65 8.07 1.42
C LYS A 54 -9.28 8.13 2.10
N ILE A 55 -9.20 8.74 3.29
CA ILE A 55 -7.98 8.79 4.09
C ILE A 55 -7.55 7.37 4.47
N LEU A 56 -8.47 6.55 4.94
CA LEU A 56 -8.17 5.17 5.35
C LEU A 56 -7.70 4.31 4.18
N ASP A 57 -8.30 4.46 2.99
CA ASP A 57 -7.84 3.77 1.77
C ASP A 57 -6.45 4.24 1.34
N SER A 58 -6.19 5.55 1.39
CA SER A 58 -4.86 6.11 1.14
C SER A 58 -3.80 5.55 2.11
N MET A 59 -4.15 5.44 3.40
CA MET A 59 -3.28 4.82 4.41
C MET A 59 -3.03 3.34 4.12
N LYS A 60 -4.04 2.58 3.70
CA LYS A 60 -3.92 1.17 3.31
C LYS A 60 -2.96 1.00 2.14
N ILE A 61 -3.13 1.78 1.08
CA ILE A 61 -2.24 1.77 -0.10
C ILE A 61 -0.80 2.12 0.31
N GLY A 62 -0.63 3.15 1.14
CA GLY A 62 0.68 3.56 1.66
C GLY A 62 1.36 2.46 2.46
N ALA A 63 0.64 1.83 3.39
CA ALA A 63 1.13 0.73 4.21
C ALA A 63 1.50 -0.50 3.38
N GLU A 64 0.70 -0.85 2.37
CA GLU A 64 0.99 -1.94 1.44
C GLU A 64 2.27 -1.68 0.65
N ARG A 65 2.45 -0.45 0.17
CA ARG A 65 3.67 -0.04 -0.55
C ARG A 65 4.91 -0.15 0.34
N ILE A 66 4.83 0.32 1.58
CA ILE A 66 5.93 0.18 2.55
C ILE A 66 6.21 -1.30 2.82
N ARG A 67 5.18 -2.13 3.00
CA ARG A 67 5.33 -3.57 3.21
C ARG A 67 6.05 -4.22 2.01
N LYS A 68 5.65 -3.90 0.79
CA LYS A 68 6.30 -4.38 -0.44
C LYS A 68 7.76 -3.95 -0.50
N LEU A 69 8.08 -2.69 -0.23
CA LEU A 69 9.45 -2.19 -0.21
C LEU A 69 10.32 -2.90 0.83
N VAL A 70 9.83 -3.07 2.06
CA VAL A 70 10.57 -3.76 3.13
C VAL A 70 10.79 -5.23 2.77
N LEU A 71 9.80 -5.91 2.18
CA LEU A 71 9.95 -7.28 1.70
C LEU A 71 10.97 -7.38 0.58
N SER A 72 10.91 -6.51 -0.43
CA SER A 72 11.88 -6.47 -1.53
C SER A 72 13.28 -6.17 -1.04
N LEU A 73 13.47 -5.23 -0.11
CA LEU A 73 14.78 -4.96 0.51
C LEU A 73 15.30 -6.15 1.31
N ARG A 74 14.43 -6.82 2.08
CA ARG A 74 14.81 -8.02 2.84
C ARG A 74 15.18 -9.17 1.91
N ASN A 75 14.45 -9.34 0.81
CA ASN A 75 14.76 -10.34 -0.21
C ASN A 75 16.09 -10.00 -0.87
N PHE A 76 16.29 -8.77 -1.34
CA PHE A 76 17.55 -8.30 -1.91
C PHE A 76 18.74 -8.57 -0.96
N SER A 77 18.61 -8.19 0.32
CA SER A 77 19.62 -8.42 1.35
C SER A 77 19.85 -9.89 1.73
N ARG A 78 18.81 -10.76 1.74
CA ARG A 78 18.99 -12.21 1.97
C ARG A 78 19.51 -12.95 0.73
N LEU A 79 19.41 -12.35 -0.45
CA LEU A 79 20.01 -12.87 -1.67
C LEU A 79 21.52 -12.55 -1.73
N ASP A 80 22.01 -11.58 -0.94
CA ASP A 80 23.43 -11.30 -0.65
C ASP A 80 24.14 -12.34 0.24
N GLN A 81 23.41 -13.34 0.75
CA GLN A 81 24.07 -14.52 1.32
C GLN A 81 24.73 -15.30 0.17
N ALA A 82 26.05 -15.49 0.25
CA ALA A 82 26.94 -16.02 -0.80
C ALA A 82 26.69 -17.50 -1.19
N ASP A 83 25.49 -18.00 -0.98
CA ASP A 83 25.10 -19.38 -1.23
C ASP A 83 24.30 -19.48 -2.52
N LYS A 84 24.67 -20.48 -3.33
CA LYS A 84 23.95 -20.86 -4.53
C LYS A 84 22.61 -21.50 -4.14
N LYS A 85 21.51 -21.11 -4.80
CA LYS A 85 20.19 -21.67 -4.53
C LYS A 85 19.29 -21.59 -5.75
N LEU A 86 18.19 -22.34 -5.71
CA LEU A 86 17.08 -22.23 -6.65
C LEU A 86 16.33 -20.92 -6.42
N VAL A 87 16.23 -20.11 -7.47
CA VAL A 87 15.66 -18.77 -7.42
C VAL A 87 14.64 -18.58 -8.53
N ASP A 88 13.56 -17.86 -8.23
CA ASP A 88 12.67 -17.28 -9.24
C ASP A 88 13.26 -15.96 -9.74
N ILE A 89 13.69 -15.95 -11.00
CA ILE A 89 14.29 -14.77 -11.65
C ILE A 89 13.29 -13.60 -11.72
N HIS A 90 12.00 -13.88 -11.85
CA HIS A 90 10.98 -12.83 -11.90
C HIS A 90 10.88 -12.10 -10.57
N GLU A 91 11.02 -12.78 -9.41
CA GLU A 91 11.02 -12.11 -8.12
C GLU A 91 12.17 -11.09 -7.98
N GLY A 92 13.35 -11.43 -8.52
CA GLY A 92 14.51 -10.54 -8.57
C GLY A 92 14.24 -9.29 -9.41
N LEU A 93 13.75 -9.48 -10.65
CA LEU A 93 13.39 -8.39 -11.56
C LEU A 93 12.30 -7.48 -10.97
N GLU A 94 11.26 -8.05 -10.39
CA GLU A 94 10.18 -7.29 -9.74
C GLU A 94 10.68 -6.48 -8.54
N SER A 95 11.54 -7.08 -7.72
CA SER A 95 12.15 -6.39 -6.58
C SER A 95 13.00 -5.21 -7.03
N THR A 96 13.83 -5.39 -8.07
CA THR A 96 14.64 -4.32 -8.64
C THR A 96 13.78 -3.19 -9.23
N LEU A 97 12.76 -3.52 -10.01
CA LEU A 97 11.84 -2.52 -10.57
C LEU A 97 11.09 -1.73 -9.49
N LEU A 98 10.73 -2.39 -8.37
CA LEU A 98 10.12 -1.72 -7.23
C LEU A 98 11.09 -0.72 -6.57
N ILE A 99 12.35 -1.10 -6.37
CA ILE A 99 13.40 -0.23 -5.82
C ILE A 99 13.66 0.98 -6.74
N LEU A 100 13.74 0.74 -8.05
CA LEU A 100 13.96 1.75 -9.08
C LEU A 100 12.72 2.59 -9.41
N GLN A 101 11.55 2.29 -8.83
CA GLN A 101 10.29 2.97 -9.14
C GLN A 101 10.39 4.51 -9.06
N HIS A 102 11.16 5.05 -8.11
CA HIS A 102 11.35 6.50 -7.96
C HIS A 102 12.14 7.15 -9.10
N ARG A 103 12.91 6.35 -9.86
CA ARG A 103 13.65 6.78 -11.06
C ARG A 103 12.83 6.59 -12.33
N LEU A 104 11.97 5.57 -12.35
CA LEU A 104 11.12 5.25 -13.49
C LEU A 104 9.91 6.20 -13.58
N LYS A 105 9.38 6.65 -12.44
CA LYS A 105 8.30 7.64 -12.40
C LYS A 105 8.80 9.00 -12.88
N GLY A 106 7.97 9.67 -13.69
CA GLY A 106 8.23 11.03 -14.14
C GLY A 106 8.33 12.01 -12.98
N LYS A 107 9.15 13.05 -13.19
CA LYS A 107 9.33 14.19 -12.29
C LYS A 107 9.05 15.47 -13.08
N PRO A 108 8.84 16.64 -12.45
CA PRO A 108 8.57 17.89 -13.17
C PRO A 108 9.56 18.19 -14.31
N ASN A 109 10.82 17.78 -14.16
CA ASN A 109 11.89 17.99 -15.14
C ASN A 109 12.34 16.70 -15.86
N GLN A 110 11.59 15.60 -15.75
CA GLN A 110 11.98 14.32 -16.36
C GLN A 110 10.75 13.49 -16.77
N PRO A 111 10.65 13.06 -18.04
CA PRO A 111 9.53 12.22 -18.48
C PRO A 111 9.55 10.87 -17.78
N SER A 112 8.36 10.25 -17.63
CA SER A 112 8.24 8.89 -17.10
C SER A 112 8.84 7.87 -18.06
N ILE A 113 9.51 6.86 -17.52
CA ILE A 113 10.03 5.72 -18.27
C ILE A 113 9.00 4.59 -18.19
N GLN A 114 8.48 4.17 -19.34
CA GLN A 114 7.60 3.01 -19.43
C GLN A 114 8.44 1.72 -19.45
N VAL A 115 8.15 0.81 -18.52
CA VAL A 115 8.75 -0.54 -18.49
C VAL A 115 7.74 -1.53 -19.05
N ILE A 116 8.08 -2.18 -20.16
CA ILE A 116 7.28 -3.22 -20.80
C ILE A 116 7.81 -4.59 -20.34
N LYS A 117 6.95 -5.38 -19.69
CA LYS A 117 7.32 -6.70 -19.13
C LYS A 117 6.80 -7.82 -20.01
N ASN A 118 7.69 -8.45 -20.77
CA ASN A 118 7.37 -9.59 -21.63
C ASN A 118 8.05 -10.85 -21.09
N TYR A 119 7.58 -11.34 -19.95
CA TYR A 119 8.18 -12.50 -19.29
C TYR A 119 7.68 -13.82 -19.88
N GLY A 120 8.61 -14.77 -20.05
CA GLY A 120 8.29 -16.17 -20.32
C GLY A 120 7.99 -16.93 -19.04
N LYS A 121 7.59 -18.19 -19.15
CA LYS A 121 7.60 -19.11 -17.99
C LYS A 121 9.01 -19.68 -17.85
N LEU A 122 9.66 -19.40 -16.73
CA LEU A 122 10.99 -19.90 -16.43
C LEU A 122 10.90 -20.87 -15.24
N PRO A 123 11.65 -21.98 -15.24
CA PRO A 123 11.83 -22.79 -14.05
C PRO A 123 12.66 -22.02 -13.00
N LEU A 124 12.66 -22.50 -11.76
CA LEU A 124 13.62 -22.02 -10.77
C LEU A 124 15.05 -22.29 -11.28
N VAL A 125 15.92 -21.29 -11.15
CA VAL A 125 17.30 -21.33 -11.64
C VAL A 125 18.26 -21.48 -10.47
N ASP A 126 19.15 -22.47 -10.52
CA ASP A 126 20.19 -22.68 -9.53
C ASP A 126 21.37 -21.73 -9.76
N CYS A 127 21.41 -20.62 -9.02
CA CYS A 127 22.33 -19.50 -9.28
C CYS A 127 22.69 -18.71 -8.01
N TYR A 128 23.52 -17.67 -8.17
CA TYR A 128 23.84 -16.69 -7.13
C TYR A 128 22.94 -15.46 -7.29
N PRO A 129 21.86 -15.35 -6.51
CA PRO A 129 20.89 -14.27 -6.72
C PRO A 129 21.42 -12.88 -6.40
N SER A 130 22.41 -12.72 -5.52
CA SER A 130 23.09 -11.44 -5.32
C SER A 130 23.77 -10.92 -6.58
N GLN A 131 24.50 -11.80 -7.27
CA GLN A 131 25.18 -11.44 -8.52
C GLN A 131 24.16 -11.09 -9.61
N LEU A 132 23.04 -11.81 -9.69
CA LEU A 132 21.95 -11.46 -10.62
C LEU A 132 21.32 -10.11 -10.28
N ASN A 133 21.04 -9.86 -9.01
CA ASN A 133 20.49 -8.59 -8.56
C ASN A 133 21.43 -7.41 -8.85
N GLN A 134 22.75 -7.61 -8.77
CA GLN A 134 23.74 -6.61 -9.18
C GLN A 134 23.69 -6.32 -10.69
N VAL A 135 23.41 -7.32 -11.53
CA VAL A 135 23.26 -7.14 -12.98
C VAL A 135 21.95 -6.42 -13.34
N PHE A 136 20.89 -6.61 -12.54
CA PHE A 136 19.60 -5.97 -12.78
C PHE A 136 19.55 -4.49 -12.41
N MET A 137 20.35 -4.07 -11.42
CA MET A 137 20.44 -2.69 -10.91
C MET A 137 21.27 -1.79 -11.84
#